data_AF-A0A9D1CCU3-F1
#
_entry.id   AF-A0A9D1CCU3-F1
#
_cell.length_a   1.000
_cell.length_b   1.000
_cell.length_c   1.000
_cell.angle_alpha   90.00
_cell.angle_beta   90.00
_cell.angle_gamma   90.00
#
_symmetry.space_group_name_H-M   'P 1'
#
loop_
_entity.id
_entity.type
_entity.pdbx_description
1 polymer ?
#
loop_
_entity_poly.entity_id
_entity_poly.type
_entity_poly.pdbx_seq_one_letter_code
_entity_poly.pdbx_strand_id
1 'polypeptide(L)'
;MAKLNNDFFNLKGCFISALVFFLTACAATDGRDKEKRGTEVQLYIDLGLRYLEMGDYRVALTKLKKAHAVDDENFSSHNALAIFFDTTGKKELAVSHYKRALSLAPDNPRVLNNYGRFLCQHGDIDNGFEMLIKAAKLPLNNRSWLSYSNAGRCQLIKGNQRLAEKNFLQAIAQNNSFAPALFELATLNYARQEFLSARNYIEQFITVNSETAASVLLAYKIERQLGRLTVAEHYYQILKKNFPASRETQSLVNKE
;
A
#
# COMPACT_ATOMS: atom_id res chain seq x y z
N MET A 1 20.30 -81.80 -27.61
CA MET A 1 19.13 -81.17 -26.96
C MET A 1 19.60 -80.48 -25.69
N ALA A 2 19.83 -79.16 -25.76
CA ALA A 2 20.15 -78.33 -24.60
C ALA A 2 18.84 -77.91 -23.92
N LYS A 3 18.71 -78.12 -22.61
CA LYS A 3 17.68 -77.48 -21.79
C LYS A 3 18.34 -76.37 -20.97
N LEU A 4 17.78 -75.17 -21.13
CA LEU A 4 18.22 -73.91 -20.56
C LEU A 4 18.13 -73.86 -19.03
N ASN A 5 19.04 -73.04 -18.50
CA ASN A 5 19.12 -72.46 -17.16
C ASN A 5 18.01 -71.44 -16.85
N ASN A 6 17.82 -71.24 -15.54
CA ASN A 6 17.55 -70.00 -14.78
C ASN A 6 16.36 -69.10 -15.14
N ASP A 7 15.53 -68.78 -14.13
CA ASP A 7 15.67 -67.51 -13.39
C ASP A 7 14.66 -67.43 -12.22
N PHE A 8 15.15 -67.66 -11.01
CA PHE A 8 14.51 -67.21 -9.77
C PHE A 8 15.04 -65.79 -9.49
N PHE A 9 14.37 -64.75 -10.00
CA PHE A 9 14.76 -63.36 -9.75
C PHE A 9 13.60 -62.52 -9.16
N ASN A 10 13.77 -62.19 -7.87
CA ASN A 10 13.28 -61.00 -7.15
C ASN A 10 11.82 -60.52 -7.32
N LEU A 11 10.92 -61.05 -6.50
CA LEU A 11 9.56 -60.50 -6.29
C LEU A 11 9.47 -59.49 -5.12
N LYS A 12 10.53 -59.29 -4.32
CA LYS A 12 10.52 -58.42 -3.13
C LYS A 12 10.85 -56.93 -3.38
N GLY A 13 11.34 -56.58 -4.57
CA GLY A 13 11.68 -55.18 -4.93
C GLY A 13 10.51 -54.33 -5.44
N CYS A 14 9.39 -54.93 -5.85
CA CYS A 14 8.30 -54.21 -6.52
C CYS A 14 7.35 -53.49 -5.54
N PHE A 15 7.20 -53.99 -4.31
CA PHE A 15 6.29 -53.40 -3.32
C PHE A 15 6.80 -52.08 -2.71
N ILE A 16 8.12 -51.89 -2.61
CA ILE A 16 8.70 -50.64 -2.06
C ILE A 16 8.66 -49.51 -3.10
N SER A 17 8.80 -49.83 -4.39
CA SER A 17 8.70 -48.84 -5.48
C SER A 17 7.29 -48.26 -5.62
N ALA A 18 6.25 -49.10 -5.55
CA ALA A 18 4.85 -48.65 -5.66
C ALA A 18 4.44 -47.68 -4.53
N LEU A 19 4.93 -47.88 -3.31
CA LEU A 19 4.59 -47.03 -2.16
C LEU A 19 5.13 -45.59 -2.30
N VAL A 20 6.29 -45.42 -2.95
CA VAL A 20 6.92 -44.12 -3.21
C VAL A 20 6.17 -43.33 -4.30
N PHE A 21 5.61 -44.02 -5.30
CA PHE A 21 4.77 -43.40 -6.33
C PHE A 21 3.41 -42.90 -5.80
N PHE A 22 2.80 -43.60 -4.83
CA PHE A 22 1.55 -43.14 -4.21
C PHE A 22 1.74 -41.90 -3.32
N LEU A 23 2.82 -41.84 -2.53
CA LEU A 23 3.11 -40.69 -1.66
C LEU A 23 3.40 -39.40 -2.44
N THR A 24 4.10 -39.52 -3.57
CA THR A 24 4.41 -38.38 -4.46
C THR A 24 3.17 -37.86 -5.19
N ALA A 25 2.23 -38.74 -5.58
CA ALA A 25 0.96 -38.34 -6.18
C ALA A 25 0.03 -37.60 -5.20
N CYS A 26 -0.02 -38.00 -3.93
CA CYS A 26 -0.80 -37.30 -2.89
C CYS A 26 -0.21 -35.91 -2.57
N ALA A 27 1.12 -35.78 -2.48
CA ALA A 27 1.77 -34.49 -2.26
C ALA A 27 1.54 -33.53 -3.45
N ALA A 28 1.55 -34.04 -4.68
CA ALA A 28 1.32 -33.24 -5.89
C ALA A 28 -0.15 -32.82 -6.10
N THR A 29 -1.11 -33.54 -5.50
CA THR A 29 -2.53 -33.15 -5.53
C THR A 29 -2.84 -32.13 -4.44
N ASP A 30 -2.37 -32.33 -3.21
CA ASP A 30 -2.51 -31.35 -2.12
C ASP A 30 -1.83 -30.00 -2.45
N GLY A 31 -0.66 -30.03 -3.10
CA GLY A 31 0.01 -28.81 -3.57
C GLY A 31 -0.81 -28.02 -4.59
N ARG A 32 -1.40 -28.71 -5.58
CA ARG A 32 -2.27 -28.08 -6.60
C ARG A 32 -3.56 -27.52 -6.00
N ASP A 33 -4.14 -28.20 -5.02
CA ASP A 33 -5.36 -27.72 -4.36
C ASP A 33 -5.10 -26.55 -3.41
N LYS A 34 -3.92 -26.47 -2.78
CA LYS A 34 -3.47 -25.29 -2.03
C LYS A 34 -3.23 -24.09 -2.95
N GLU A 35 -2.59 -24.30 -4.09
CA GLU A 35 -2.33 -23.23 -5.08
C GLU A 35 -3.64 -22.67 -5.66
N LYS A 36 -4.60 -23.53 -6.00
CA LYS A 36 -5.92 -23.11 -6.47
C LYS A 36 -6.66 -22.29 -5.41
N ARG A 37 -6.68 -22.77 -4.15
CA ARG A 37 -7.30 -22.03 -3.03
C ARG A 37 -6.65 -20.66 -2.84
N GLY A 38 -5.31 -20.58 -2.85
CA GLY A 38 -4.60 -19.31 -2.75
C GLY A 38 -4.94 -18.33 -3.89
N THR A 39 -5.04 -18.84 -5.12
CA THR A 39 -5.45 -18.04 -6.28
C THR A 39 -6.88 -17.54 -6.16
N GLU A 40 -7.80 -18.40 -5.72
CA GLU A 40 -9.21 -18.04 -5.49
C GLU A 40 -9.37 -17.00 -4.38
N VAL A 41 -8.65 -17.15 -3.27
CA VAL A 41 -8.59 -16.15 -2.18
C VAL A 41 -8.13 -14.81 -2.71
N GLN A 42 -7.01 -14.77 -3.46
CA GLN A 42 -6.46 -13.53 -3.99
C GLN A 42 -7.44 -12.85 -4.97
N LEU A 43 -8.12 -13.62 -5.83
CA LEU A 43 -9.14 -13.08 -6.73
C LEU A 43 -10.28 -12.39 -5.97
N TYR A 44 -10.81 -13.02 -4.92
CA TYR A 44 -11.87 -12.42 -4.11
C TYR A 44 -11.39 -11.20 -3.33
N ILE A 45 -10.14 -11.19 -2.85
CA ILE A 45 -9.52 -10.01 -2.23
C ILE A 45 -9.46 -8.86 -3.23
N ASP A 46 -8.93 -9.10 -4.43
CA ASP A 46 -8.75 -8.07 -5.45
C ASP A 46 -10.11 -7.49 -5.86
N LEU A 47 -11.11 -8.34 -6.11
CA LEU A 47 -12.48 -7.89 -6.39
C LEU A 47 -13.03 -7.05 -5.23
N GLY A 48 -12.87 -7.52 -3.99
CA GLY A 48 -13.35 -6.82 -2.80
C GLY A 48 -12.74 -5.44 -2.64
N LEU A 49 -11.43 -5.31 -2.82
CA LEU A 49 -10.71 -4.04 -2.74
C LEU A 49 -11.08 -3.10 -3.89
N ARG A 50 -11.31 -3.61 -5.11
CA ARG A 50 -11.80 -2.79 -6.23
C ARG A 50 -13.20 -2.23 -6.00
N TYR A 51 -14.14 -3.05 -5.51
CA TYR A 51 -15.46 -2.55 -5.16
C TYR A 51 -15.41 -1.56 -3.99
N LEU A 52 -14.47 -1.73 -3.05
CA LEU A 52 -14.25 -0.77 -1.97
C LEU A 52 -13.77 0.58 -2.52
N GLU A 53 -12.82 0.60 -3.46
CA GLU A 53 -12.35 1.82 -4.14
C GLU A 53 -13.49 2.54 -4.88
N MET A 54 -14.44 1.78 -5.45
CA MET A 54 -15.63 2.33 -6.12
C MET A 54 -16.72 2.80 -5.14
N GLY A 55 -16.58 2.55 -3.84
CA GLY A 55 -17.59 2.86 -2.83
C GLY A 55 -18.76 1.89 -2.72
N ASP A 56 -18.75 0.77 -3.46
CA ASP A 56 -19.76 -0.29 -3.30
C ASP A 56 -19.40 -1.20 -2.11
N TYR A 57 -19.63 -0.67 -0.92
CA TYR A 57 -19.27 -1.34 0.34
C TYR A 57 -19.96 -2.70 0.52
N ARG A 58 -21.18 -2.85 -0.01
CA ARG A 58 -21.94 -4.10 0.13
C ARG A 58 -21.31 -5.21 -0.71
N VAL A 59 -20.99 -4.94 -1.97
CA VAL A 59 -20.33 -5.93 -2.83
C VAL A 59 -18.91 -6.19 -2.34
N ALA A 60 -18.17 -5.15 -1.95
CA ALA A 60 -16.83 -5.28 -1.37
C ALA A 60 -16.81 -6.28 -0.20
N LEU A 61 -17.66 -6.08 0.82
CA LEU A 61 -17.72 -6.98 1.97
C LEU A 61 -18.11 -8.40 1.57
N THR A 62 -19.02 -8.56 0.61
CA THR A 62 -19.43 -9.88 0.12
C THR A 62 -18.25 -10.64 -0.49
N LYS A 63 -17.42 -9.97 -1.31
CA LYS A 63 -16.23 -10.61 -1.91
C LYS A 63 -15.16 -10.91 -0.88
N LEU A 64 -14.88 -9.98 0.05
CA LEU A 64 -13.90 -10.20 1.10
C LEU A 64 -14.30 -11.33 2.07
N LYS A 65 -15.60 -11.46 2.39
CA LYS A 65 -16.11 -12.61 3.16
C LYS A 65 -15.96 -13.93 2.42
N LYS A 66 -16.09 -13.94 1.09
CA LYS A 66 -15.80 -15.14 0.29
C LYS A 66 -14.32 -15.50 0.34
N ALA A 67 -13.41 -14.53 0.23
CA ALA A 67 -11.98 -14.79 0.42
C ALA A 67 -11.69 -15.44 1.77
N HIS A 68 -12.29 -14.90 2.84
CA HIS A 68 -12.16 -15.44 4.19
C HIS A 68 -12.80 -16.82 4.37
N ALA A 69 -13.90 -17.12 3.68
CA ALA A 69 -14.53 -18.44 3.75
C ALA A 69 -13.73 -19.54 3.02
N VAL A 70 -12.93 -19.17 2.00
CA VAL A 70 -12.05 -20.12 1.30
C VAL A 70 -10.83 -20.48 2.16
N ASP A 71 -10.27 -19.50 2.88
CA ASP A 71 -9.15 -19.67 3.79
C ASP A 71 -9.23 -18.61 4.90
N ASP A 72 -9.66 -19.02 6.09
CA ASP A 72 -9.84 -18.15 7.24
C ASP A 72 -8.52 -17.84 7.96
N GLU A 73 -7.47 -18.60 7.69
CA GLU A 73 -6.10 -18.38 8.20
C GLU A 73 -5.22 -17.60 7.20
N ASN A 74 -5.82 -17.04 6.15
CA ASN A 74 -5.10 -16.23 5.19
C ASN A 74 -4.84 -14.81 5.70
N PHE A 75 -3.57 -14.46 5.93
CA PHE A 75 -3.21 -13.12 6.39
C PHE A 75 -3.66 -12.00 5.43
N SER A 76 -3.70 -12.26 4.11
CA SER A 76 -4.09 -11.25 3.11
C SER A 76 -5.60 -10.99 3.17
N SER A 77 -6.40 -12.03 3.42
CA SER A 77 -7.85 -11.91 3.63
C SER A 77 -8.16 -11.09 4.87
N HIS A 78 -7.50 -11.39 6.00
CA HIS A 78 -7.62 -10.58 7.22
C HIS A 78 -7.20 -9.14 6.99
N ASN A 79 -6.07 -8.90 6.33
CA ASN A 79 -5.61 -7.54 6.01
C ASN A 79 -6.62 -6.77 5.13
N ALA A 80 -7.24 -7.43 4.15
CA ALA A 80 -8.25 -6.81 3.29
C ALA A 80 -9.55 -6.48 4.04
N LEU A 81 -10.03 -7.38 4.90
CA LEU A 81 -11.16 -7.10 5.79
C LEU A 81 -10.85 -5.97 6.78
N ALA A 82 -9.62 -5.88 7.28
CA ALA A 82 -9.19 -4.79 8.13
C ALA A 82 -9.26 -3.44 7.42
N ILE A 83 -8.78 -3.36 6.17
CA ILE A 83 -8.90 -2.15 5.33
C ILE A 83 -10.37 -1.78 5.08
N PHE A 84 -11.22 -2.78 4.84
CA PHE A 84 -12.65 -2.55 4.65
C PHE A 84 -13.30 -1.94 5.90
N PHE A 85 -13.02 -2.52 7.07
CA PHE A 85 -13.59 -2.03 8.33
C PHE A 85 -13.02 -0.67 8.75
N ASP A 86 -11.75 -0.40 8.46
CA ASP A 86 -11.15 0.93 8.61
C ASP A 86 -11.89 1.96 7.75
N THR A 87 -12.00 1.70 6.45
CA THR A 87 -12.69 2.58 5.48
C THR A 87 -14.15 2.84 5.84
N THR A 88 -14.83 1.87 6.46
CA THR A 88 -16.25 1.96 6.84
C THR A 88 -16.47 2.41 8.29
N GLY A 89 -15.42 2.85 9.00
CA GLY A 89 -15.50 3.41 10.34
C GLY A 89 -15.78 2.38 11.45
N LYS A 90 -15.57 1.09 11.20
CA LYS A 90 -15.71 0.00 12.16
C LYS A 90 -14.36 -0.32 12.82
N LYS A 91 -13.88 0.62 13.62
CA LYS A 91 -12.52 0.61 14.21
C LYS A 91 -12.18 -0.70 14.92
N GLU A 92 -13.07 -1.22 15.76
CA GLU A 92 -12.82 -2.41 16.58
C GLU A 92 -12.63 -3.66 15.73
N LEU A 93 -13.45 -3.80 14.67
CA LEU A 93 -13.33 -4.90 13.71
C LEU A 93 -12.04 -4.77 12.90
N ALA A 94 -11.67 -3.55 12.49
CA ALA A 94 -10.41 -3.30 11.80
C ALA A 94 -9.21 -3.73 12.65
N VAL A 95 -9.17 -3.35 13.94
CA VAL A 95 -8.12 -3.77 14.88
C VAL A 95 -8.04 -5.28 15.00
N SER A 96 -9.18 -5.97 15.15
CA SER A 96 -9.21 -7.43 15.28
C SER A 96 -8.59 -8.11 14.05
N HIS A 97 -9.01 -7.71 12.85
CA HIS A 97 -8.49 -8.27 11.60
C HIS A 97 -7.03 -7.90 11.35
N TYR A 98 -6.59 -6.67 11.66
CA TYR A 98 -5.18 -6.29 11.56
C TYR A 98 -4.29 -7.10 12.51
N LYS A 99 -4.70 -7.27 13.76
CA LYS A 99 -3.97 -8.11 14.73
C LYS A 99 -3.89 -9.56 14.26
N ARG A 100 -4.97 -10.11 13.71
CA ARG A 100 -4.96 -11.46 13.16
C ARG A 100 -4.02 -11.59 11.96
N ALA A 101 -4.09 -10.67 11.00
CA ALA A 101 -3.16 -10.63 9.86
C ALA A 101 -1.69 -10.54 10.33
N LEU A 102 -1.41 -9.70 11.33
CA LEU A 102 -0.06 -9.56 11.89
C LEU A 102 0.41 -10.83 12.59
N SER A 103 -0.47 -11.52 13.32
CA SER A 103 -0.12 -12.80 13.97
C SER A 103 0.24 -13.90 12.97
N LEU A 104 -0.44 -13.91 11.82
CA LEU A 104 -0.24 -14.89 10.75
C LEU A 104 1.00 -14.56 9.90
N ALA A 105 1.36 -13.28 9.78
CA ALA A 105 2.49 -12.83 8.98
C ALA A 105 3.20 -11.61 9.61
N PRO A 106 3.98 -11.80 10.69
CA PRO A 106 4.54 -10.71 11.52
C PRO A 106 5.57 -9.83 10.80
N ASP A 107 6.16 -10.34 9.71
CA ASP A 107 7.14 -9.65 8.87
C ASP A 107 6.61 -9.45 7.44
N ASN A 108 5.29 -9.41 7.25
CA ASN A 108 4.74 -9.03 5.96
C ASN A 108 4.73 -7.50 5.79
N PRO A 109 5.43 -6.92 4.80
CA PRO A 109 5.51 -5.47 4.64
C PRO A 109 4.14 -4.80 4.43
N ARG A 110 3.20 -5.46 3.75
CA ARG A 110 1.85 -4.90 3.49
C ARG A 110 1.03 -4.84 4.77
N VAL A 111 1.06 -5.89 5.58
CA VAL A 111 0.34 -5.95 6.86
C VAL A 111 0.90 -4.90 7.83
N LEU A 112 2.22 -4.84 7.99
CA LEU A 112 2.88 -3.85 8.84
C LEU A 112 2.58 -2.42 8.37
N ASN A 113 2.65 -2.18 7.05
CA ASN A 113 2.35 -0.87 6.46
C ASN A 113 0.91 -0.42 6.74
N ASN A 114 -0.06 -1.30 6.49
CA ASN A 114 -1.47 -0.94 6.62
C ASN A 114 -1.89 -0.77 8.07
N TYR A 115 -1.46 -1.70 8.94
CA TYR A 115 -1.79 -1.59 10.36
C TYR A 115 -1.06 -0.40 11.00
N GLY A 116 0.20 -0.17 10.65
CA GLY A 116 0.95 0.99 11.12
C GLY A 116 0.29 2.32 10.72
N ARG A 117 -0.15 2.45 9.47
CA ARG A 117 -0.94 3.62 9.00
C ARG A 117 -2.23 3.78 9.81
N PHE A 118 -2.98 2.69 9.99
CA PHE A 118 -4.21 2.68 10.76
C PHE A 118 -3.99 3.18 12.20
N LEU A 119 -2.95 2.68 12.88
CA LEU A 119 -2.61 3.08 14.26
C LEU A 119 -2.32 4.58 14.35
N CYS A 120 -1.50 5.12 13.44
CA CYS A 120 -1.22 6.55 13.38
C CYS A 120 -2.48 7.41 13.21
N GLN A 121 -3.40 6.99 12.34
CA GLN A 121 -4.67 7.71 12.09
C GLN A 121 -5.62 7.66 13.30
N HIS A 122 -5.45 6.68 14.19
CA HIS A 122 -6.33 6.43 15.33
C HIS A 122 -5.70 6.76 16.69
N GLY A 123 -4.59 7.52 16.68
CA GLY A 123 -3.95 8.08 17.86
C GLY A 123 -2.81 7.26 18.46
N ASP A 124 -2.62 6.01 18.03
CA ASP A 124 -1.49 5.18 18.46
C ASP A 124 -0.27 5.40 17.53
N ILE A 125 0.22 6.64 17.58
CA ILE A 125 1.21 7.17 16.64
C ILE A 125 2.56 6.45 16.77
N ASP A 126 2.99 6.13 17.99
CA ASP A 126 4.32 5.56 18.22
C ASP A 126 4.40 4.10 17.72
N ASN A 127 3.45 3.25 18.10
CA ASN A 127 3.39 1.89 17.58
C ASN A 127 3.19 1.90 16.06
N GLY A 128 2.32 2.80 15.56
CA GLY A 128 2.10 2.95 14.13
C GLY A 128 3.38 3.29 13.36
N PHE A 129 4.15 4.27 13.86
CA PHE A 129 5.41 4.67 13.26
C PHE A 129 6.46 3.54 13.29
N GLU A 130 6.61 2.83 14.41
CA GLU A 130 7.54 1.70 14.52
C GLU A 130 7.23 0.61 13.50
N MET A 131 5.96 0.26 13.33
CA MET A 131 5.52 -0.72 12.34
C MET A 131 5.82 -0.27 10.90
N LEU A 132 5.60 1.02 10.59
CA LEU A 132 5.88 1.59 9.28
C LEU A 132 7.39 1.57 8.97
N ILE A 133 8.22 1.91 9.94
CA ILE A 133 9.69 1.85 9.80
C ILE A 133 10.15 0.40 9.67
N LYS A 134 9.57 -0.54 10.44
CA LYS A 134 9.85 -1.97 10.28
C LYS A 134 9.52 -2.41 8.86
N ALA A 135 8.32 -2.10 8.36
CA ALA A 135 7.90 -2.43 7.00
C ALA A 135 8.88 -1.87 5.95
N ALA A 136 9.28 -0.61 6.09
CA ALA A 136 10.16 0.08 5.14
C ALA A 136 11.58 -0.54 5.07
N LYS A 137 12.03 -1.18 6.15
CA LYS A 137 13.37 -1.78 6.25
C LYS A 137 13.43 -3.28 5.91
N LEU A 138 12.28 -3.93 5.67
CA LEU A 138 12.26 -5.35 5.33
C LEU A 138 12.90 -5.59 3.94
N PRO A 139 13.84 -6.54 3.78
CA PRO A 139 14.58 -6.74 2.53
C PRO A 139 13.71 -7.02 1.30
N LEU A 140 12.57 -7.71 1.49
CA LEU A 140 11.65 -8.09 0.42
C LEU A 140 10.54 -7.06 0.16
N ASN A 141 10.59 -5.89 0.81
CA ASN A 141 9.62 -4.84 0.57
C ASN A 141 9.93 -4.08 -0.73
N ASN A 142 9.33 -4.53 -1.83
CA ASN A 142 9.41 -3.84 -3.12
C ASN A 142 8.61 -2.53 -3.21
N ARG A 143 8.01 -2.05 -2.11
CA ARG A 143 7.27 -0.78 -2.01
C ARG A 143 7.66 -0.01 -0.74
N SER A 144 8.95 -0.04 -0.37
CA SER A 144 9.48 0.65 0.81
C SER A 144 9.15 2.16 0.85
N TRP A 145 9.09 2.82 -0.33
CA TRP A 145 8.69 4.22 -0.44
C TRP A 145 7.30 4.52 0.12
N LEU A 146 6.34 3.59 -0.01
CA LEU A 146 5.00 3.76 0.53
C LEU A 146 5.02 3.76 2.07
N SER A 147 5.79 2.84 2.65
CA SER A 147 5.96 2.74 4.11
C SER A 147 6.70 3.94 4.69
N TYR A 148 7.76 4.41 4.03
CA TYR A 148 8.43 5.66 4.41
C TYR A 148 7.49 6.87 4.29
N SER A 149 6.70 6.98 3.22
CA SER A 149 5.74 8.08 3.10
C SER A 149 4.66 8.05 4.18
N ASN A 150 4.15 6.86 4.52
CA ASN A 150 3.20 6.71 5.63
C ASN A 150 3.86 7.06 6.97
N ALA A 151 5.13 6.69 7.18
CA ALA A 151 5.89 7.06 8.37
C ALA A 151 6.07 8.58 8.46
N GLY A 152 6.32 9.24 7.33
CA GLY A 152 6.36 10.70 7.22
C GLY A 152 5.05 11.35 7.67
N ARG A 153 3.92 10.87 7.14
CA ARG A 153 2.58 11.35 7.55
C ARG A 153 2.28 11.09 9.02
N CYS A 154 2.68 9.93 9.54
CA CYS A 154 2.53 9.62 10.96
C CYS A 154 3.26 10.64 11.84
N GLN A 155 4.46 11.07 11.43
CA GLN A 155 5.24 12.08 12.15
C GLN A 155 4.67 13.50 11.99
N LEU A 156 4.00 13.81 10.88
CA LEU A 156 3.21 15.04 10.76
C LEU A 156 2.09 15.07 11.79
N ILE A 157 1.35 13.97 11.97
CA ILE A 157 0.30 13.86 13.00
C ILE A 157 0.90 14.07 14.40
N LYS A 158 2.12 13.55 14.65
CA LYS A 158 2.85 13.78 15.91
C LYS A 158 3.34 15.22 16.10
N GLY A 159 3.38 16.03 15.03
CA GLY A 159 3.99 17.36 15.02
C GLY A 159 5.52 17.37 14.82
N ASN A 160 6.14 16.21 14.53
CA ASN A 160 7.58 16.13 14.28
C ASN A 160 7.91 16.32 12.80
N GLN A 161 7.88 17.58 12.35
CA GLN A 161 8.11 17.94 10.95
C GLN A 161 9.50 17.52 10.42
N ARG A 162 10.55 17.58 11.25
CA ARG A 162 11.91 17.18 10.84
C ARG A 162 11.99 15.68 10.53
N LEU A 163 11.42 14.84 11.39
CA LEU A 163 11.40 13.40 11.15
C LEU A 163 10.42 13.05 10.01
N ALA A 164 9.33 13.79 9.85
CA ALA A 164 8.43 13.64 8.72
C ALA A 164 9.17 13.85 7.38
N GLU A 165 9.86 14.98 7.24
CA GLU A 165 10.69 15.29 6.07
C GLU A 165 11.73 14.20 5.80
N LYS A 166 12.48 13.76 6.82
CA LYS A 166 13.45 12.68 6.67
C LYS A 166 12.83 11.43 6.03
N ASN A 167 11.62 11.06 6.45
CA ASN A 167 10.93 9.89 5.91
C ASN A 167 10.41 10.14 4.49
N PHE A 168 9.89 11.33 4.16
CA PHE A 168 9.52 11.63 2.78
C PHE A 168 10.72 11.65 1.83
N LEU A 169 11.88 12.14 2.29
CA LEU A 169 13.14 12.07 1.54
C LEU A 169 13.56 10.61 1.29
N GLN A 170 13.42 9.72 2.29
CA GLN A 170 13.64 8.28 2.07
C GLN A 170 12.65 7.70 1.05
N ALA A 171 11.39 8.13 1.06
CA ALA A 171 10.41 7.67 0.09
C ALA A 171 10.80 8.04 -1.35
N ILE A 172 11.18 9.30 -1.61
CA ILE A 172 11.56 9.74 -2.95
C ILE A 172 12.96 9.25 -3.37
N ALA A 173 13.83 8.90 -2.43
CA ALA A 173 15.10 8.24 -2.75
C ALA A 173 14.88 6.82 -3.33
N GLN A 174 13.81 6.14 -2.92
CA GLN A 174 13.43 4.82 -3.42
C GLN A 174 12.54 4.89 -4.67
N ASN A 175 11.67 5.90 -4.74
CA ASN A 175 10.82 6.18 -5.89
C ASN A 175 10.70 7.69 -6.11
N ASN A 176 11.55 8.22 -6.99
CA ASN A 176 11.66 9.67 -7.25
C ASN A 176 10.39 10.31 -7.82
N SER A 177 9.47 9.52 -8.38
CA SER A 177 8.20 9.97 -8.96
C SER A 177 7.02 9.77 -8.01
N PHE A 178 7.27 9.41 -6.74
CA PHE A 178 6.20 9.18 -5.78
C PHE A 178 5.52 10.49 -5.35
N ALA A 179 4.49 10.87 -6.12
CA ALA A 179 3.76 12.12 -6.00
C ALA A 179 3.31 12.47 -4.55
N PRO A 180 2.76 11.53 -3.74
CA PRO A 180 2.35 11.86 -2.38
C PRO A 180 3.50 12.41 -1.52
N ALA A 181 4.70 11.84 -1.61
CA ALA A 181 5.84 12.34 -0.83
C ALA A 181 6.37 13.69 -1.35
N LEU A 182 6.39 13.88 -2.67
CA LEU A 182 6.79 15.16 -3.28
C LEU A 182 5.86 16.31 -2.84
N PHE A 183 4.55 16.06 -2.81
CA PHE A 183 3.57 17.05 -2.37
C PHE A 183 3.74 17.42 -0.89
N GLU A 184 3.97 16.44 -0.02
CA GLU A 184 4.21 16.68 1.42
C GLU A 184 5.51 17.46 1.64
N LEU A 185 6.58 17.14 0.89
CA LEU A 185 7.84 17.88 0.93
C LEU A 185 7.66 19.33 0.46
N ALA A 186 6.96 19.56 -0.64
CA ALA A 186 6.64 20.90 -1.12
C ALA A 186 5.86 21.70 -0.06
N THR A 187 4.88 21.07 0.58
CA THR A 187 4.02 21.69 1.60
C THR A 187 4.82 22.03 2.87
N LEU A 188 5.67 21.11 3.34
CA LEU A 188 6.55 21.32 4.48
C LEU A 188 7.53 22.48 4.25
N ASN A 189 8.21 22.48 3.10
CA ASN A 189 9.18 23.52 2.76
C ASN A 189 8.48 24.88 2.59
N TYR A 190 7.28 24.91 2.00
CA TYR A 190 6.49 26.14 1.91
C TYR A 190 6.13 26.69 3.30
N ALA A 191 5.68 25.82 4.22
CA ALA A 191 5.34 26.23 5.59
C ALA A 191 6.55 26.77 6.37
N ARG A 192 7.76 26.29 6.06
CA ARG A 192 9.03 26.80 6.61
C ARG A 192 9.61 28.00 5.86
N GLN A 193 8.90 28.54 4.87
CA GLN A 193 9.35 29.65 4.01
C GLN A 193 10.58 29.33 3.15
N GLU A 194 10.88 28.05 2.94
CA GLU A 194 11.95 27.55 2.07
C GLU A 194 11.45 27.44 0.63
N PHE A 195 11.08 28.58 0.04
CA PHE A 195 10.29 28.61 -1.20
C PHE A 195 11.00 28.01 -2.42
N LEU A 196 12.32 28.09 -2.52
CA LEU A 196 13.08 27.46 -3.61
C LEU A 196 13.04 25.93 -3.52
N SER A 197 13.18 25.37 -2.32
CA SER A 197 13.04 23.92 -2.09
C SER A 197 11.60 23.47 -2.33
N ALA A 198 10.63 24.24 -1.85
CA ALA A 198 9.20 23.98 -2.09
C ALA A 198 8.89 23.95 -3.59
N ARG A 199 9.43 24.92 -4.35
CA ARG A 199 9.32 24.98 -5.81
C ARG A 199 9.89 23.73 -6.48
N ASN A 200 11.10 23.31 -6.09
CA ASN A 200 11.72 22.13 -6.67
C ASN A 200 10.84 20.87 -6.51
N TYR A 201 10.21 20.68 -5.34
CA TYR A 201 9.34 19.53 -5.10
C TYR A 201 7.98 19.64 -5.81
N ILE A 202 7.36 20.83 -5.86
CA ILE A 202 6.06 20.99 -6.54
C ILE A 202 6.21 20.85 -8.07
N GLU A 203 7.34 21.27 -8.65
CA GLU A 203 7.62 21.07 -10.07
C GLU A 203 7.76 19.57 -10.38
N GLN A 204 8.51 18.82 -9.57
CA GLN A 204 8.60 17.35 -9.70
C GLN A 204 7.24 16.66 -9.51
N PHE A 205 6.37 17.19 -8.64
CA PHE A 205 5.02 16.66 -8.46
C PHE A 205 4.15 16.88 -9.73
N ILE A 206 4.30 18.03 -10.38
CA ILE A 206 3.52 18.37 -11.59
C ILE A 206 4.01 17.54 -12.79
N THR A 207 5.30 17.24 -12.91
CA THR A 207 5.84 16.43 -14.03
C THR A 207 5.31 15.00 -14.07
N VAL A 208 4.81 14.47 -12.95
CA VAL A 208 4.19 13.13 -12.87
C VAL A 208 2.68 13.15 -13.11
N ASN A 209 2.16 14.21 -13.75
CA ASN A 209 0.74 14.40 -14.14
C ASN A 209 -0.24 14.21 -12.96
N SER A 210 0.15 14.60 -11.75
CA SER A 210 -0.64 14.44 -10.52
C SER A 210 -1.36 15.73 -10.10
N GLU A 211 -1.59 16.66 -11.04
CA GLU A 211 -2.17 17.97 -10.74
C GLU A 211 -3.54 17.87 -10.06
N THR A 212 -3.68 18.60 -8.97
CA THR A 212 -4.92 18.80 -8.23
C THR A 212 -5.10 20.30 -8.00
N ALA A 213 -6.32 20.73 -7.68
CA ALA A 213 -6.58 22.13 -7.31
C ALA A 213 -5.65 22.59 -6.17
N ALA A 214 -5.41 21.72 -5.18
CA ALA A 214 -4.50 21.97 -4.06
C ALA A 214 -3.03 22.15 -4.49
N SER A 215 -2.53 21.31 -5.41
CA SER A 215 -1.14 21.43 -5.89
C SER A 215 -0.93 22.65 -6.76
N VAL A 216 -1.89 23.00 -7.61
CA VAL A 216 -1.82 24.20 -8.44
C VAL A 216 -1.89 25.46 -7.57
N LEU A 217 -2.75 25.48 -6.55
CA LEU A 217 -2.79 26.58 -5.58
C LEU A 217 -1.47 26.70 -4.79
N LEU A 218 -0.86 25.58 -4.40
CA LEU A 218 0.44 25.60 -3.74
C LEU A 218 1.53 26.16 -4.66
N ALA A 219 1.57 25.76 -5.94
CA ALA A 219 2.49 26.31 -6.93
C ALA A 219 2.29 27.82 -7.12
N TYR A 220 1.04 28.28 -7.30
CA TYR A 220 0.70 29.71 -7.32
C TYR A 220 1.28 30.46 -6.11
N LYS A 221 1.04 29.94 -4.90
CA LYS A 221 1.52 30.55 -3.65
C LYS A 221 3.03 30.59 -3.56
N ILE A 222 3.72 29.52 -3.97
CA ILE A 222 5.19 29.45 -4.00
C ILE A 222 5.74 30.52 -4.94
N GLU A 223 5.23 30.61 -6.17
CA GLU A 223 5.73 31.55 -7.17
C GLU A 223 5.46 33.02 -6.79
N ARG A 224 4.34 33.29 -6.12
CA ARG A 224 4.05 34.61 -5.51
C ARG A 224 5.11 35.00 -4.47
N GLN A 225 5.46 34.08 -3.57
CA GLN A 225 6.47 34.33 -2.52
C GLN A 225 7.88 34.52 -3.10
N LEU A 226 8.17 33.89 -4.24
CA LEU A 226 9.42 34.08 -4.97
C LEU A 226 9.45 35.34 -5.86
N GLY A 227 8.37 36.13 -5.89
CA GLY A 227 8.25 37.31 -6.75
C GLY A 227 8.11 37.01 -8.25
N ARG A 228 7.86 35.75 -8.63
CA ARG A 228 7.72 35.31 -10.02
C ARG A 228 6.28 35.49 -10.49
N LEU A 229 5.84 36.74 -10.53
CA LEU A 229 4.43 37.10 -10.70
C LEU A 229 3.81 36.58 -12.00
N THR A 230 4.55 36.57 -13.11
CA THR A 230 4.08 36.01 -14.39
C THR A 230 3.82 34.51 -14.30
N VAL A 231 4.65 33.76 -13.57
CA VAL A 231 4.48 32.31 -13.38
C VAL A 231 3.36 32.02 -12.40
N ALA A 232 3.24 32.82 -11.34
CA ALA A 232 2.08 32.75 -10.46
C ALA A 232 0.77 32.96 -11.24
N GLU A 233 0.71 34.00 -12.08
CA GLU A 233 -0.47 34.26 -12.90
C GLU A 233 -0.83 33.08 -13.81
N HIS A 234 0.17 32.41 -14.39
CA HIS A 234 -0.05 31.19 -15.15
C HIS A 234 -0.76 30.09 -14.33
N TYR A 235 -0.31 29.83 -13.09
CA TYR A 235 -0.97 28.86 -12.21
C TYR A 235 -2.38 29.30 -11.78
N TYR A 236 -2.62 30.59 -11.59
CA TYR A 236 -3.95 31.12 -11.33
C TYR A 236 -4.91 30.83 -12.50
N GLN A 237 -4.45 31.03 -13.74
CA GLN A 237 -5.25 30.72 -14.93
C GLN A 237 -5.50 29.21 -15.08
N ILE A 238 -4.51 28.36 -14.77
CA ILE A 238 -4.72 26.89 -14.72
C ILE A 238 -5.82 26.56 -13.71
N LEU A 239 -5.76 27.16 -12.51
CA LEU A 239 -6.72 26.88 -11.45
C LEU A 239 -8.15 27.27 -11.87
N LYS A 240 -8.33 28.45 -12.47
CA LYS A 240 -9.64 28.91 -12.98
C LYS A 240 -10.17 28.05 -14.13
N LYS A 241 -9.29 27.64 -15.05
CA LYS A 241 -9.68 26.88 -16.24
C LYS A 241 -10.00 25.42 -15.92
N ASN A 242 -9.12 24.77 -15.16
CA ASN A 242 -9.18 23.32 -14.97
C ASN A 242 -9.93 22.93 -13.69
N PHE A 243 -10.01 23.82 -12.69
CA PHE A 243 -10.65 23.55 -11.40
C PHE A 243 -11.65 24.65 -10.98
N PRO A 244 -12.54 25.14 -11.86
CA PRO A 244 -13.36 26.34 -11.60
C PRO A 244 -14.24 26.26 -10.33
N ALA A 245 -14.77 25.07 -10.02
CA ALA A 245 -15.65 24.85 -8.87
C ALA A 245 -14.91 24.48 -7.57
N SER A 246 -13.58 24.41 -7.59
CA SER A 246 -12.79 24.02 -6.42
C SER A 246 -12.77 25.10 -5.34
N ARG A 247 -12.62 24.69 -4.07
CA ARG A 247 -12.47 25.63 -2.94
C ARG A 247 -11.22 26.48 -3.10
N GLU A 248 -10.18 25.89 -3.68
CA GLU A 248 -8.91 26.53 -3.97
C GLU A 248 -9.09 27.71 -4.92
N THR A 249 -9.83 27.53 -6.03
CA THR A 249 -10.17 28.62 -6.96
C THR A 249 -10.94 29.73 -6.26
N GLN A 250 -11.99 29.37 -5.51
CA GLN A 250 -12.81 30.33 -4.78
C GLN A 250 -12.00 31.13 -3.74
N SER A 251 -10.99 30.50 -3.14
CA SER A 251 -10.12 31.14 -2.14
C SER A 251 -9.24 32.27 -2.68
N LEU A 252 -9.00 32.28 -4.00
CA LEU A 252 -8.23 33.34 -4.67
C LEU A 252 -9.14 34.45 -5.19
N VAL A 253 -10.28 34.08 -5.81
CA VAL A 253 -11.22 35.06 -6.38
C VAL A 253 -11.79 36.00 -5.31
N ASN A 254 -12.03 35.52 -4.09
CA ASN A 254 -12.60 36.33 -3.02
C ASN A 254 -11.59 37.26 -2.31
N LYS A 255 -10.32 37.29 -2.76
CA LYS A 255 -9.25 38.12 -2.17
C LYS A 255 -8.78 39.25 -3.08
N GLU A 256 -9.29 39.30 -4.31
CA GLU A 256 -9.09 40.39 -5.27
C GLU A 256 -10.25 41.39 -5.17
#